data_AF-A0A496ACD1-F1
#
_entry.id   AF-A0A496ACD1-F1
#
_cell.length_a   1.000
_cell.length_b   1.000
_cell.length_c   1.000
_cell.angle_alpha   90.00
_cell.angle_beta   90.00
_cell.angle_gamma   90.00
#
_symmetry.space_group_name_H-M   'P 1'
#
loop_
_entity.id
_entity.type
_entity.pdbx_description
1 polymer ?
#
loop_
_entity_poly.entity_id
_entity_poly.type
_entity_poly.pdbx_seq_one_letter_code
_entity_poly.pdbx_strand_id
1 'polypeptide(L)'
;MMQKTKDGQQSPNIHIAVENFGPIEKASIDLRPLTVFVGESNTGKTYLSALVYALYRTFEGFSRVPWLHDVILLLREIDTETLEALEKLNTYGQSFRFSDLPQWLQADILRDFSNPEPFGDELKRCFNLDSIAELIQFTDSKDNELNISLKVSEENQSLWNFEMKGSGADISVAGSVNEDIILRAEDAISEKELNLEDLATLFNGNRVPDFYYLPAPRGGIMETHGVILSSLVESATRVGLERSSGNATISGMIADFLKQIINYDERHLSSDEMNGIAKVLEDEVLRGEIEVRRPAAGYPEFRYRPQKSEQALRMSQSSSMVSELAPLVLFLRGIVQLGDTLIIEEPEAHLHPAAQTKIALILARLVRVGVRVIITTHSDWLLEQIGNLVREGEVMKLGKNKAEPTTWLTKEEVGAWWFHTDEPVKEIPFDTIEGIEPKDYYDVAEELHNDAVEFQQHLLNEEEFSDDE
;
A
#
# COMPACT_ATOMS: atom_id res chain seq x y z
N MET A 1 20.89 -6.43 -6.32
CA MET A 1 21.40 -7.24 -5.17
C MET A 1 20.42 -6.97 -4.04
N MET A 2 19.49 -7.90 -3.83
CA MET A 2 18.22 -7.69 -3.12
C MET A 2 18.41 -7.55 -1.59
N GLN A 3 17.52 -6.78 -0.97
CA GLN A 3 17.49 -6.50 0.47
C GLN A 3 17.56 -7.80 1.28
N LYS A 4 18.60 -7.90 2.13
CA LYS A 4 18.57 -8.78 3.30
C LYS A 4 17.94 -7.96 4.42
N THR A 5 16.79 -8.39 4.94
CA THR A 5 16.33 -7.95 6.26
C THR A 5 17.40 -8.32 7.31
N LYS A 6 17.32 -7.77 8.52
CA LYS A 6 18.27 -8.08 9.61
C LYS A 6 18.42 -9.61 9.88
N ASP A 7 17.45 -10.42 9.42
CA ASP A 7 17.41 -11.89 9.53
C ASP A 7 17.77 -12.64 8.23
N GLY A 8 18.12 -11.95 7.14
CA GLY A 8 18.61 -12.59 5.92
C GLY A 8 17.55 -13.24 5.03
N GLN A 9 16.26 -13.15 5.36
CA GLN A 9 15.16 -13.56 4.47
C GLN A 9 14.80 -12.48 3.44
N GLN A 10 14.53 -12.93 2.22
CA GLN A 10 13.99 -12.11 1.13
C GLN A 10 12.46 -12.20 1.16
N SER A 11 11.78 -11.05 1.11
CA SER A 11 10.31 -11.04 0.93
C SER A 11 9.94 -11.64 -0.42
N PRO A 12 8.86 -12.44 -0.52
CA PRO A 12 8.41 -13.00 -1.79
C PRO A 12 8.18 -11.92 -2.86
N ASN A 13 8.52 -12.26 -4.10
CA ASN A 13 8.16 -11.49 -5.29
C ASN A 13 6.67 -11.66 -5.57
N ILE A 14 5.97 -10.54 -5.71
CA ILE A 14 4.53 -10.51 -5.94
C ILE A 14 4.27 -9.92 -7.31
N HIS A 15 3.64 -10.69 -8.17
CA HIS A 15 3.21 -10.27 -9.49
C HIS A 15 1.69 -10.21 -9.54
N ILE A 16 1.14 -9.09 -10.01
CA ILE A 16 -0.31 -8.90 -10.18
C ILE A 16 -0.54 -8.53 -11.64
N ALA A 17 -1.44 -9.23 -12.30
CA ALA A 17 -1.91 -8.84 -13.62
C ALA A 17 -3.44 -8.78 -13.67
N VAL A 18 -3.95 -7.77 -14.36
CA VAL A 18 -5.38 -7.53 -14.54
C VAL A 18 -5.71 -7.25 -15.99
N GLU A 19 -6.90 -7.64 -16.41
CA GLU A 19 -7.51 -7.27 -17.67
C GLU A 19 -8.97 -6.87 -17.43
N ASN A 20 -9.41 -5.78 -18.06
CA ASN A 20 -10.75 -5.20 -17.94
C ASN A 20 -11.19 -4.94 -16.49
N PHE A 21 -10.35 -4.23 -15.72
CA PHE A 21 -10.59 -3.92 -14.31
C PHE A 21 -10.81 -2.42 -14.09
N GLY A 22 -12.07 -2.00 -14.02
CA GLY A 22 -12.42 -0.59 -14.01
C GLY A 22 -11.86 0.12 -15.24
N PRO A 23 -11.21 1.30 -15.11
CA PRO A 23 -10.62 2.01 -16.25
C PRO A 23 -9.35 1.33 -16.80
N ILE A 24 -8.89 0.22 -16.22
CA ILE A 24 -7.66 -0.47 -16.62
C ILE A 24 -8.02 -1.54 -17.66
N GLU A 25 -7.63 -1.32 -18.92
CA GLU A 25 -7.74 -2.35 -19.96
C GLU A 25 -6.82 -3.53 -19.65
N LYS A 26 -5.54 -3.26 -19.37
CA LYS A 26 -4.55 -4.28 -19.03
C LYS A 26 -3.43 -3.71 -18.18
N ALA A 27 -3.05 -4.43 -17.14
CA ALA A 27 -1.85 -4.14 -16.36
C ALA A 27 -1.15 -5.42 -15.92
N SER A 28 0.17 -5.38 -15.81
CA SER A 28 1.01 -6.46 -15.30
C SER A 28 2.16 -5.82 -14.53
N ILE A 29 2.15 -5.99 -13.21
CA ILE A 29 3.00 -5.24 -12.27
C ILE A 29 3.66 -6.16 -11.25
N ASP A 30 4.83 -5.75 -10.76
CA ASP A 30 5.54 -6.42 -9.67
C ASP A 30 5.54 -5.53 -8.42
N LEU A 31 5.02 -5.99 -7.28
CA LEU A 31 5.07 -5.18 -6.07
C LEU A 31 6.48 -5.19 -5.47
N ARG A 32 7.27 -4.18 -5.84
CA ARG A 32 8.60 -3.91 -5.28
C ARG A 32 8.50 -3.19 -3.93
N PRO A 33 9.56 -3.21 -3.09
CA PRO A 33 9.58 -2.52 -1.80
C PRO A 33 9.06 -1.07 -1.85
N LEU A 34 9.44 -0.30 -2.87
CA LEU A 34 8.76 0.93 -3.28
C LEU A 34 8.07 0.67 -4.62
N THR A 35 6.74 0.72 -4.62
CA THR A 35 5.91 0.58 -5.81
C THR A 35 5.22 1.91 -6.11
N VAL A 36 5.44 2.48 -7.29
CA VAL A 36 4.92 3.80 -7.67
C VAL A 36 3.99 3.69 -8.88
N PHE A 37 2.71 3.99 -8.68
CA PHE A 37 1.73 4.13 -9.77
C PHE A 37 1.72 5.59 -10.22
N VAL A 38 2.11 5.83 -11.47
CA VAL A 38 2.34 7.16 -12.05
C VAL A 38 1.36 7.41 -13.17
N GLY A 39 0.81 8.62 -13.27
CA GLY A 39 0.05 9.04 -14.44
C GLY A 39 -1.05 10.02 -14.11
N GLU A 40 -1.79 10.44 -15.12
CA GLU A 40 -2.89 11.40 -14.97
C GLU A 40 -4.05 10.84 -14.14
N SER A 41 -4.89 11.72 -13.61
CA SER A 41 -6.14 11.33 -12.95
C SER A 41 -7.03 10.50 -13.89
N ASN A 42 -7.89 9.65 -13.31
CA ASN A 42 -8.84 8.78 -14.04
C ASN A 42 -8.22 7.63 -14.87
N THR A 43 -6.91 7.39 -14.79
CA THR A 43 -6.24 6.29 -15.50
C THR A 43 -6.24 4.94 -14.76
N GLY A 44 -6.84 4.85 -13.57
CA GLY A 44 -6.99 3.59 -12.82
C GLY A 44 -5.98 3.33 -11.69
N LYS A 45 -5.10 4.28 -11.37
CA LYS A 45 -4.14 4.15 -10.25
C LYS A 45 -4.82 3.75 -8.92
N THR A 46 -5.88 4.46 -8.55
CA THR A 46 -6.69 4.17 -7.35
C THR A 46 -7.32 2.78 -7.43
N TYR A 47 -7.85 2.39 -8.59
CA TYR A 47 -8.44 1.06 -8.78
C TYR A 47 -7.40 -0.04 -8.52
N LEU A 48 -6.20 0.09 -9.08
CA LEU A 48 -5.16 -0.92 -8.86
C LEU A 48 -4.67 -0.92 -7.40
N SER A 49 -4.54 0.24 -6.76
CA SER A 49 -4.16 0.31 -5.34
C SER A 49 -5.22 -0.32 -4.42
N ALA A 50 -6.51 -0.13 -4.71
CA ALA A 50 -7.62 -0.74 -4.01
C ALA A 50 -7.69 -2.26 -4.23
N LEU A 51 -7.37 -2.72 -5.45
CA LEU A 51 -7.23 -4.15 -5.74
C LEU A 51 -6.09 -4.77 -4.93
N VAL A 52 -4.92 -4.12 -4.91
CA VAL A 52 -3.79 -4.59 -4.12
C VAL A 52 -4.20 -4.70 -2.65
N TYR A 53 -4.88 -3.68 -2.11
CA TYR A 53 -5.40 -3.71 -0.74
C TYR A 53 -6.40 -4.87 -0.50
N ALA A 54 -7.34 -5.09 -1.43
CA ALA A 54 -8.28 -6.20 -1.35
C ALA A 54 -7.58 -7.57 -1.37
N LEU A 55 -6.57 -7.76 -2.22
CA LEU A 55 -5.76 -8.97 -2.25
C LEU A 55 -5.00 -9.19 -0.93
N TYR A 56 -4.38 -8.14 -0.38
CA TYR A 56 -3.73 -8.21 0.94
C TYR A 56 -4.72 -8.63 2.04
N ARG A 57 -5.92 -8.03 2.03
CA ARG A 57 -7.00 -8.34 2.98
C ARG A 57 -7.49 -9.77 2.88
N THR A 58 -7.67 -10.27 1.66
CA THR A 58 -8.19 -11.62 1.40
C THR A 58 -7.18 -12.71 1.74
N PHE A 59 -5.90 -12.52 1.43
CA PHE A 59 -4.87 -13.55 1.64
C PHE A 59 -4.05 -13.35 2.93
N GLU A 60 -4.37 -12.31 3.71
CA GLU A 60 -3.65 -11.92 4.94
C GLU A 60 -2.18 -11.61 4.66
N GLY A 61 -1.92 -10.97 3.52
CA GLY A 61 -0.59 -10.73 2.99
C GLY A 61 -0.11 -11.74 1.97
N PHE A 62 1.14 -11.56 1.56
CA PHE A 62 1.77 -12.36 0.50
C PHE A 62 2.94 -13.18 1.05
N SER A 63 2.64 -13.93 2.11
CA SER A 63 3.58 -14.85 2.73
C SER A 63 3.86 -16.07 1.84
N ARG A 64 4.78 -16.95 2.25
CA ARG A 64 5.02 -18.21 1.53
C ARG A 64 3.79 -19.12 1.46
N VAL A 65 2.91 -19.03 2.47
CA VAL A 65 1.65 -19.76 2.57
C VAL A 65 0.50 -18.74 2.62
N PRO A 66 -0.55 -18.86 1.80
CA PRO A 66 -1.72 -17.99 1.87
C PRO A 66 -2.50 -18.23 3.18
N TRP A 67 -3.24 -17.23 3.67
CA TRP A 67 -4.05 -17.32 4.90
C TRP A 67 -3.26 -17.79 6.11
N LEU A 68 -2.04 -17.28 6.24
CA LEU A 68 -1.11 -17.80 7.23
C LEU A 68 -1.67 -17.70 8.65
N HIS A 69 -2.41 -16.63 8.97
CA HIS A 69 -2.98 -16.48 10.30
C HIS A 69 -4.04 -17.55 10.58
N ASP A 70 -4.96 -17.77 9.63
CA ASP A 70 -5.99 -18.81 9.75
C ASP A 70 -5.37 -20.22 9.85
N VAL A 71 -4.32 -20.50 9.07
CA VAL A 71 -3.56 -21.75 9.20
C VAL A 71 -3.00 -21.89 10.61
N ILE A 72 -2.38 -20.85 11.17
CA ILE A 72 -1.88 -20.87 12.55
C ILE A 72 -3.01 -21.08 13.56
N LEU A 73 -4.19 -20.48 13.36
CA LEU A 73 -5.35 -20.66 14.23
C LEU A 73 -5.89 -22.09 14.18
N LEU A 74 -6.03 -22.68 12.99
CA LEU A 74 -6.44 -24.08 12.82
C LEU A 74 -5.48 -25.03 13.53
N LEU A 75 -4.18 -24.74 13.47
CA LEU A 75 -3.16 -25.52 14.19
C LEU A 75 -3.34 -25.51 15.72
N ARG A 76 -4.05 -24.52 16.30
CA ARG A 76 -4.35 -24.45 17.75
C ARG A 76 -5.41 -25.45 18.19
N GLU A 77 -6.32 -25.80 17.30
CA GLU A 77 -7.54 -26.56 17.65
C GLU A 77 -7.38 -28.08 17.45
N ILE A 78 -6.17 -28.54 17.09
CA ILE A 78 -5.97 -29.92 16.65
C ILE A 78 -5.73 -30.88 17.80
N ASP A 79 -6.15 -32.13 17.56
CA ASP A 79 -5.96 -33.28 18.43
C ASP A 79 -4.48 -33.73 18.56
N THR A 80 -4.26 -34.62 19.53
CA THR A 80 -2.93 -35.16 19.87
C THR A 80 -2.27 -35.89 18.70
N GLU A 81 -3.06 -36.51 17.80
CA GLU A 81 -2.55 -37.26 16.65
C GLU A 81 -1.93 -36.34 15.60
N THR A 82 -2.50 -35.15 15.40
CA THR A 82 -1.92 -34.16 14.49
C THR A 82 -0.75 -33.40 15.10
N LEU A 83 -0.79 -33.14 16.41
CA LEU A 83 0.39 -32.67 17.14
C LEU A 83 1.56 -33.64 16.96
N GLU A 84 1.34 -34.96 17.06
CA GLU A 84 2.38 -35.95 16.77
C GLU A 84 2.87 -35.92 15.31
N ALA A 85 2.00 -35.61 14.34
CA ALA A 85 2.38 -35.46 12.93
C ALA A 85 3.25 -34.22 12.71
N LEU A 86 2.89 -33.08 13.31
CA LEU A 86 3.65 -31.83 13.26
C LEU A 86 4.96 -31.94 14.06
N GLU A 87 4.97 -32.65 15.19
CA GLU A 87 6.18 -32.96 15.96
C GLU A 87 7.15 -33.86 15.17
N LYS A 88 6.65 -34.76 14.31
CA LYS A 88 7.49 -35.57 13.40
C LYS A 88 8.10 -34.72 12.27
N LEU A 89 7.42 -33.65 11.84
CA LEU A 89 7.99 -32.62 10.96
C LEU A 89 9.00 -31.74 11.70
N ASN A 90 8.81 -31.54 13.01
CA ASN A 90 9.69 -30.84 13.93
C ASN A 90 10.94 -31.66 14.31
N THR A 91 11.76 -32.06 13.34
CA THR A 91 13.15 -32.41 13.63
C THR A 91 14.01 -31.14 13.60
N TYR A 92 13.94 -30.36 14.69
CA TYR A 92 14.90 -29.32 15.12
C TYR A 92 15.75 -28.69 14.00
N GLY A 93 15.31 -27.53 13.49
CA GLY A 93 16.08 -26.73 12.53
C GLY A 93 16.13 -27.30 11.10
N GLN A 94 15.31 -28.30 10.78
CA GLN A 94 15.17 -28.80 9.40
C GLN A 94 14.00 -28.15 8.68
N SER A 95 14.22 -27.86 7.41
CA SER A 95 13.21 -27.36 6.50
C SER A 95 12.32 -28.49 5.99
N PHE A 96 11.00 -28.28 5.92
CA PHE A 96 10.04 -29.26 5.42
C PHE A 96 9.24 -28.69 4.23
N ARG A 97 8.59 -29.55 3.45
CA ARG A 97 7.80 -29.15 2.28
C ARG A 97 6.34 -28.91 2.66
N PHE A 98 5.63 -28.09 1.88
CA PHE A 98 4.18 -27.98 2.00
C PHE A 98 3.47 -29.34 1.89
N SER A 99 3.95 -30.21 0.99
CA SER A 99 3.48 -31.59 0.84
C SER A 99 3.67 -32.47 2.09
N ASP A 100 4.55 -32.09 3.01
CA ASP A 100 4.75 -32.82 4.26
C ASP A 100 3.66 -32.49 5.31
N LEU A 101 2.86 -31.44 5.10
CA LEU A 101 1.74 -31.09 5.99
C LEU A 101 0.64 -32.16 5.97
N PRO A 102 -0.18 -32.28 7.04
CA PRO A 102 -1.33 -33.19 7.04
C PRO A 102 -2.26 -32.96 5.84
N GLN A 103 -2.74 -34.04 5.21
CA GLN A 103 -3.59 -33.95 4.01
C GLN A 103 -4.85 -33.11 4.21
N TRP A 104 -5.44 -33.16 5.42
CA TRP A 104 -6.63 -32.35 5.73
C TRP A 104 -6.30 -30.85 5.70
N LEU A 105 -5.13 -30.45 6.19
CA LEU A 105 -4.69 -29.05 6.21
C LEU A 105 -4.38 -28.55 4.79
N GLN A 106 -3.72 -29.39 3.99
CA GLN A 106 -3.52 -29.09 2.57
C GLN A 106 -4.87 -28.92 1.85
N ALA A 107 -5.83 -29.83 2.11
CA ALA A 107 -7.15 -29.77 1.52
C ALA A 107 -7.97 -28.56 1.97
N ASP A 108 -7.85 -28.14 3.24
CA ASP A 108 -8.51 -26.93 3.75
C ASP A 108 -7.95 -25.67 3.08
N ILE A 109 -6.63 -25.52 3.01
CA ILE A 109 -5.98 -24.39 2.29
C ILE A 109 -6.42 -24.36 0.81
N LEU A 110 -6.45 -25.52 0.14
CA LEU A 110 -6.84 -25.60 -1.27
C LEU A 110 -8.35 -25.37 -1.49
N ARG A 111 -9.21 -25.70 -0.51
CA ARG A 111 -10.65 -25.47 -0.60
C ARG A 111 -10.96 -23.98 -0.69
N ASP A 112 -10.25 -23.16 0.06
CA ASP A 112 -10.52 -21.71 0.13
C ASP A 112 -10.21 -20.99 -1.19
N PHE A 113 -9.25 -21.50 -1.97
CA PHE A 113 -8.99 -21.03 -3.33
C PHE A 113 -10.14 -21.24 -4.32
N SER A 114 -11.06 -22.16 -4.01
CA SER A 114 -12.23 -22.45 -4.85
C SER A 114 -13.47 -21.67 -4.44
N ASN A 115 -13.39 -20.88 -3.35
CA ASN A 115 -14.51 -20.08 -2.86
C ASN A 115 -14.42 -18.64 -3.40
N PRO A 116 -15.33 -18.20 -4.31
CA PRO A 116 -15.28 -16.85 -4.86
C PRO A 116 -15.76 -15.77 -3.87
N GLU A 117 -16.50 -16.14 -2.82
CA GLU A 117 -17.16 -15.17 -1.93
C GLU A 117 -16.17 -14.25 -1.19
N PRO A 118 -15.10 -14.73 -0.52
CA PRO A 118 -14.25 -13.87 0.30
C PRO A 118 -13.58 -12.75 -0.50
N PHE A 119 -13.00 -13.06 -1.67
CA PHE A 119 -12.36 -12.05 -2.51
C PHE A 119 -13.39 -11.16 -3.20
N GLY A 120 -14.49 -11.74 -3.68
CA GLY A 120 -15.55 -10.98 -4.34
C GLY A 120 -16.26 -9.99 -3.40
N ASP A 121 -16.52 -10.40 -2.16
CA ASP A 121 -17.07 -9.54 -1.11
C ASP A 121 -16.09 -8.46 -0.69
N GLU A 122 -14.80 -8.76 -0.60
CA GLU A 122 -13.79 -7.75 -0.30
C GLU A 122 -13.66 -6.70 -1.42
N LEU A 123 -13.74 -7.11 -2.70
CA LEU A 123 -13.82 -6.18 -3.82
C LEU A 123 -15.06 -5.29 -3.73
N LYS A 124 -16.24 -5.87 -3.52
CA LYS A 124 -17.48 -5.08 -3.32
C LYS A 124 -17.35 -4.13 -2.15
N ARG A 125 -16.72 -4.54 -1.04
CA ARG A 125 -16.47 -3.70 0.13
C ARG A 125 -15.53 -2.54 -0.19
N CYS A 126 -14.39 -2.81 -0.82
CA CYS A 126 -13.40 -1.78 -1.16
C CYS A 126 -13.95 -0.73 -2.12
N PHE A 127 -14.71 -1.14 -3.13
CA PHE A 127 -15.28 -0.25 -4.13
C PHE A 127 -16.70 0.25 -3.80
N ASN A 128 -17.30 -0.24 -2.71
CA ASN A 128 -18.67 0.06 -2.31
C ASN A 128 -19.70 -0.28 -3.42
N LEU A 129 -19.61 -1.51 -3.96
CA LEU A 129 -20.41 -1.98 -5.08
C LEU A 129 -21.51 -2.93 -4.62
N ASP A 130 -22.64 -2.91 -5.34
CA ASP A 130 -23.66 -3.94 -5.20
C ASP A 130 -23.24 -5.21 -5.96
N SER A 131 -22.54 -5.04 -7.10
CA SER A 131 -22.04 -6.14 -7.92
C SER A 131 -20.67 -5.87 -8.54
N ILE A 132 -19.84 -6.91 -8.65
CA ILE A 132 -18.53 -6.83 -9.34
C ILE A 132 -18.70 -6.52 -10.83
N ALA A 133 -19.86 -6.81 -11.43
CA ALA A 133 -20.20 -6.44 -12.80
C ALA A 133 -19.97 -4.94 -13.09
N GLU A 134 -20.10 -4.09 -12.07
CA GLU A 134 -19.87 -2.65 -12.16
C GLU A 134 -18.41 -2.30 -12.48
N LEU A 135 -17.45 -3.15 -12.11
CA LEU A 135 -16.03 -2.97 -12.46
C LEU A 135 -15.74 -3.27 -13.94
N ILE A 136 -16.61 -3.99 -14.63
CA ILE A 136 -16.42 -4.41 -16.03
C ILE A 136 -16.85 -3.27 -17.00
N GLN A 137 -17.73 -2.36 -16.56
CA GLN A 137 -18.43 -1.40 -17.43
C GLN A 137 -17.59 -0.25 -17.99
N PHE A 138 -16.31 -0.18 -17.64
CA PHE A 138 -15.44 0.96 -17.96
C PHE A 138 -14.54 0.72 -19.18
N THR A 139 -14.48 -0.50 -19.71
CA THR A 139 -13.67 -0.84 -20.89
C THR A 139 -14.56 -1.15 -22.09
N ASP A 140 -14.21 -0.66 -23.28
CA ASP A 140 -14.85 -1.03 -24.57
C ASP A 140 -14.54 -2.48 -25.01
N SER A 141 -14.09 -3.32 -24.07
CA SER A 141 -13.76 -4.72 -24.27
C SER A 141 -14.96 -5.51 -24.76
N LYS A 142 -14.76 -6.25 -25.86
CA LYS A 142 -15.81 -7.09 -26.47
C LYS A 142 -16.17 -8.31 -25.63
N ASP A 143 -15.26 -8.76 -24.78
CA ASP A 143 -15.41 -10.03 -24.06
C ASP A 143 -16.17 -9.87 -22.74
N ASN A 144 -16.44 -8.64 -22.25
CA ASN A 144 -17.18 -8.38 -21.00
C ASN A 144 -16.70 -9.27 -19.80
N GLU A 145 -15.45 -9.68 -19.84
CA GLU A 145 -14.82 -10.55 -18.86
C GLU A 145 -13.67 -9.79 -18.20
N LEU A 146 -13.72 -9.72 -16.88
CA LEU A 146 -12.67 -9.21 -16.00
C LEU A 146 -11.79 -10.38 -15.57
N ASN A 147 -10.48 -10.20 -15.67
CA ASN A 147 -9.49 -11.17 -15.20
C ASN A 147 -8.57 -10.50 -14.18
N ILE A 148 -8.35 -11.18 -13.05
CA ILE A 148 -7.37 -10.79 -12.03
C ILE A 148 -6.49 -12.01 -11.77
N SER A 149 -5.19 -11.81 -11.76
CA SER A 149 -4.22 -12.85 -11.41
C SER A 149 -3.22 -12.30 -10.39
N LEU A 150 -2.89 -13.14 -9.42
CA LEU A 150 -1.87 -12.92 -8.41
C LEU A 150 -0.93 -14.11 -8.43
N LYS A 151 0.37 -13.84 -8.49
CA LYS A 151 1.42 -14.86 -8.39
C LYS A 151 2.43 -14.44 -7.34
N VAL A 152 2.64 -15.30 -6.36
CA VAL A 152 3.66 -15.12 -5.34
C VAL A 152 4.79 -16.12 -5.61
N SER A 153 6.01 -15.63 -5.65
CA SER A 153 7.19 -16.42 -6.04
C SER A 153 8.43 -16.03 -5.25
N GLU A 154 9.42 -16.90 -5.22
CA GLU A 154 10.71 -16.61 -4.61
C GLU A 154 11.82 -17.18 -5.49
N GLU A 155 12.86 -16.38 -5.75
CA GLU A 155 13.94 -16.69 -6.68
C GLU A 155 13.39 -17.21 -8.04
N ASN A 156 13.45 -18.53 -8.27
CA ASN A 156 13.03 -19.20 -9.50
C ASN A 156 11.83 -20.15 -9.31
N GLN A 157 11.14 -20.11 -8.17
CA GLN A 157 10.04 -21.02 -7.86
C GLN A 157 8.75 -20.22 -7.60
N SER A 158 7.65 -20.65 -8.22
CA SER A 158 6.32 -20.17 -7.86
C SER A 158 5.95 -20.76 -6.51
N LEU A 159 5.51 -19.93 -5.57
CA LEU A 159 5.01 -20.37 -4.27
C LEU A 159 3.53 -20.69 -4.40
N TRP A 160 2.71 -19.70 -4.73
CA TRP A 160 1.30 -19.92 -4.97
C TRP A 160 0.76 -18.91 -5.97
N ASN A 161 -0.40 -19.22 -6.55
CA ASN A 161 -1.10 -18.33 -7.46
C ASN A 161 -2.60 -18.34 -7.19
N PHE A 162 -3.23 -17.28 -7.67
CA PHE A 162 -4.67 -17.08 -7.62
C PHE A 162 -5.11 -16.41 -8.92
N GLU A 163 -6.23 -16.85 -9.45
CA GLU A 163 -6.90 -16.27 -10.60
C GLU A 163 -8.38 -16.08 -10.27
N MET A 164 -8.93 -14.94 -10.65
CA MET A 164 -10.36 -14.66 -10.63
C MET A 164 -10.78 -14.24 -12.03
N LYS A 165 -11.91 -14.78 -12.47
CA LYS A 165 -12.62 -14.33 -13.68
C LYS A 165 -14.03 -13.90 -13.30
N GLY A 166 -14.42 -12.71 -13.75
CA GLY A 166 -15.78 -12.18 -13.60
C GLY A 166 -16.44 -11.96 -14.95
N SER A 167 -17.66 -12.45 -15.15
CA SER A 167 -18.48 -12.19 -16.33
C SER A 167 -19.88 -11.80 -15.88
N GLY A 168 -20.23 -10.52 -16.02
CA GLY A 168 -21.46 -9.99 -15.41
C GLY A 168 -21.48 -10.21 -13.90
N ALA A 169 -22.48 -10.92 -13.38
CA ALA A 169 -22.61 -11.25 -11.96
C ALA A 169 -21.90 -12.56 -11.56
N ASP A 170 -21.47 -13.36 -12.54
CA ASP A 170 -20.85 -14.65 -12.29
C ASP A 170 -19.35 -14.45 -12.02
N ILE A 171 -18.87 -15.05 -10.92
CA ILE A 171 -17.47 -15.01 -10.51
C ILE A 171 -16.97 -16.43 -10.39
N SER A 172 -15.81 -16.70 -10.98
CA SER A 172 -15.07 -17.94 -10.76
C SER A 172 -13.69 -17.59 -10.24
N VAL A 173 -13.20 -18.42 -9.31
CA VAL A 173 -11.86 -18.31 -8.76
C VAL A 173 -11.16 -19.66 -8.84
N ALA A 174 -9.83 -19.60 -8.97
CA ALA A 174 -8.97 -20.76 -8.89
C ALA A 174 -7.64 -20.34 -8.25
N GLY A 175 -6.94 -21.28 -7.65
CA GLY A 175 -5.59 -21.04 -7.16
C GLY A 175 -4.87 -22.35 -6.90
N SER A 176 -3.57 -22.24 -6.68
CA SER A 176 -2.74 -23.39 -6.38
C SER A 176 -1.56 -23.01 -5.50
N VAL A 177 -1.15 -23.94 -4.64
CA VAL A 177 0.06 -23.86 -3.83
C VAL A 177 1.05 -24.88 -4.37
N ASN A 178 2.31 -24.49 -4.50
CA ASN A 178 3.36 -25.39 -4.91
C ASN A 178 3.70 -26.36 -3.75
N GLU A 179 3.51 -27.64 -3.99
CA GLU A 179 3.73 -28.71 -3.02
C GLU A 179 5.20 -28.83 -2.55
N ASP A 180 6.14 -28.31 -3.35
CA ASP A 180 7.58 -28.32 -3.08
C ASP A 180 8.09 -27.06 -2.38
N ILE A 181 7.21 -26.17 -1.89
CA ILE A 181 7.64 -24.98 -1.11
C ILE A 181 8.33 -25.46 0.15
N ILE A 182 9.54 -24.96 0.36
CA ILE A 182 10.32 -25.21 1.56
C ILE A 182 9.90 -24.20 2.65
N LEU A 183 9.35 -24.71 3.73
CA LEU A 183 9.01 -23.98 4.95
C LEU A 183 10.18 -24.11 5.94
N ARG A 184 10.59 -22.99 6.53
CA ARG A 184 11.76 -22.93 7.41
C ARG A 184 11.35 -22.38 8.78
N ALA A 185 11.62 -23.15 9.82
CA ALA A 185 11.62 -22.66 11.19
C ALA A 185 12.92 -21.90 11.46
N GLU A 186 12.85 -20.61 11.77
CA GLU A 186 14.03 -19.84 12.20
C GLU A 186 14.04 -19.70 13.73
N ASP A 187 15.19 -20.03 14.34
CA ASP A 187 15.60 -19.82 15.74
C ASP A 187 14.51 -19.57 16.81
N ALA A 188 13.58 -20.51 17.01
CA ALA A 188 12.68 -20.46 18.17
C ALA A 188 12.10 -21.83 18.55
N ILE A 189 12.91 -22.75 19.07
CA ILE A 189 12.38 -23.75 20.02
C ILE A 189 13.43 -23.98 21.11
N SER A 190 13.30 -23.22 22.19
CA SER A 190 14.00 -23.46 23.45
C SER A 190 12.96 -23.64 24.56
N GLU A 191 12.08 -24.64 24.44
CA GLU A 191 11.48 -25.37 25.59
C GLU A 191 10.46 -26.42 25.15
N LYS A 192 10.03 -27.24 26.13
CA LYS A 192 9.44 -28.58 25.98
C LYS A 192 7.95 -28.64 25.61
N GLU A 193 7.32 -27.53 25.27
CA GLU A 193 5.90 -27.49 24.84
C GLU A 193 5.75 -26.45 23.72
N LEU A 194 5.22 -26.87 22.56
CA LEU A 194 4.90 -25.97 21.44
C LEU A 194 3.81 -25.00 21.88
N ASN A 195 4.14 -23.71 21.93
CA ASN A 195 3.17 -22.65 22.14
C ASN A 195 2.82 -21.95 20.81
N LEU A 196 1.97 -20.94 20.90
CA LEU A 196 1.42 -20.28 19.73
C LEU A 196 2.35 -19.32 19.00
N GLU A 197 3.27 -18.73 19.75
CA GLU A 197 4.34 -17.90 19.21
C GLU A 197 5.32 -18.80 18.45
N ASP A 198 5.57 -20.02 18.95
CA ASP A 198 6.41 -21.03 18.27
C ASP A 198 5.81 -21.46 16.92
N LEU A 199 4.48 -21.68 16.83
CA LEU A 199 3.83 -22.00 15.55
C LEU A 199 3.86 -20.86 14.54
N ALA A 200 3.77 -19.60 14.99
CA ALA A 200 3.90 -18.44 14.11
C ALA A 200 5.32 -18.30 13.56
N THR A 201 6.34 -18.60 14.39
CA THR A 201 7.76 -18.59 13.95
C THR A 201 8.08 -19.63 12.87
N LEU A 202 7.31 -20.73 12.78
CA LEU A 202 7.48 -21.76 11.74
C LEU A 202 7.22 -21.23 10.32
N PHE A 203 6.44 -20.15 10.19
CA PHE A 203 5.94 -19.70 8.90
C PHE A 203 6.25 -18.23 8.56
N ASN A 204 6.54 -17.38 9.55
CA ASN A 204 7.22 -16.08 9.38
C ASN A 204 7.39 -15.42 10.77
N GLY A 205 8.62 -15.06 11.14
CA GLY A 205 9.02 -14.63 12.48
C GLY A 205 8.03 -13.72 13.22
N ASN A 206 7.67 -14.10 14.45
CA ASN A 206 6.97 -13.41 15.56
C ASN A 206 5.70 -12.55 15.30
N ARG A 207 5.45 -12.00 14.11
CA ARG A 207 4.30 -11.14 13.80
C ARG A 207 3.88 -11.29 12.33
N VAL A 208 2.58 -11.49 12.10
CA VAL A 208 1.98 -11.36 10.76
C VAL A 208 1.96 -9.87 10.41
N PRO A 209 2.62 -9.42 9.32
CA PRO A 209 2.64 -8.01 8.95
C PRO A 209 1.23 -7.49 8.64
N ASP A 210 0.94 -6.28 9.10
CA ASP A 210 -0.30 -5.58 8.78
C ASP A 210 -0.16 -4.79 7.47
N PHE A 211 -1.29 -4.36 6.93
CA PHE A 211 -1.35 -3.52 5.75
C PHE A 211 -2.34 -2.37 5.95
N TYR A 212 -1.94 -1.17 5.51
CA TYR A 212 -2.64 0.07 5.79
C TYR A 212 -2.87 0.87 4.51
N TYR A 213 -4.02 1.53 4.43
CA TYR A 213 -4.41 2.35 3.28
C TYR A 213 -4.67 3.80 3.73
N LEU A 214 -3.94 4.74 3.15
CA LEU A 214 -4.14 6.18 3.31
C LEU A 214 -4.81 6.71 2.04
N PRO A 215 -6.12 7.01 2.06
CA PRO A 215 -6.84 7.51 0.90
C PRO A 215 -6.38 8.93 0.52
N ALA A 216 -6.64 9.34 -0.72
CA ALA A 216 -6.27 10.69 -1.18
C ALA A 216 -6.87 11.82 -0.32
N PRO A 217 -8.17 11.82 0.08
CA PRO A 217 -8.74 12.85 0.96
C PRO A 217 -8.57 12.55 2.47
N ARG A 218 -7.47 11.90 2.87
CA ARG A 218 -7.22 11.47 4.26
C ARG A 218 -7.31 12.60 5.28
N GLY A 219 -6.85 13.82 4.96
CA GLY A 219 -6.93 14.96 5.86
C GLY A 219 -8.38 15.34 6.18
N GLY A 220 -9.22 15.45 5.16
CA GLY A 220 -10.65 15.76 5.33
C GLY A 220 -11.43 14.66 6.07
N ILE A 221 -11.11 13.41 5.81
CA ILE A 221 -11.71 12.26 6.53
C ILE A 221 -11.32 12.31 8.02
N MET A 222 -10.03 12.57 8.32
CA MET A 222 -9.56 12.71 9.70
C MET A 222 -10.22 13.90 10.40
N GLU A 223 -10.44 15.03 9.75
CA GLU A 223 -11.09 16.19 10.38
C GLU A 223 -12.57 15.94 10.71
N THR A 224 -13.25 15.15 9.89
CA THR A 224 -14.70 14.91 10.01
C THR A 224 -15.05 13.63 10.77
N HIS A 225 -14.07 12.84 11.22
CA HIS A 225 -14.25 11.51 11.83
C HIS A 225 -15.28 11.51 12.98
N GLY A 226 -15.27 12.53 13.85
CA GLY A 226 -16.19 12.62 14.98
C GLY A 226 -17.66 12.82 14.57
N VAL A 227 -17.90 13.54 13.47
CA VAL A 227 -19.24 13.75 12.91
C VAL A 227 -19.73 12.48 12.22
N ILE A 228 -18.87 11.86 11.40
CA ILE A 228 -19.16 10.59 10.71
C ILE A 228 -19.55 9.53 11.75
N LEU A 229 -18.75 9.38 12.80
CA LEU A 229 -18.98 8.38 13.82
C LEU A 229 -20.23 8.65 14.65
N SER A 230 -20.53 9.91 14.96
CA SER A 230 -21.78 10.27 15.65
C SER A 230 -23.00 9.86 14.80
N SER A 231 -22.96 10.08 13.48
CA SER A 231 -24.01 9.66 12.55
C SER A 231 -24.16 8.14 12.46
N LEU A 232 -23.03 7.41 12.38
CA LEU A 232 -23.03 5.94 12.35
C LEU A 232 -23.61 5.35 13.64
N VAL A 233 -23.22 5.88 14.81
CA VAL A 233 -23.76 5.45 16.11
C VAL A 233 -25.26 5.77 16.19
N GLU A 234 -25.68 6.97 15.78
CA GLU A 234 -27.10 7.33 15.78
C GLU A 234 -27.92 6.39 14.89
N SER A 235 -27.42 6.08 13.69
CA SER A 235 -28.06 5.18 12.74
C SER A 235 -28.14 3.74 13.28
N ALA A 236 -27.07 3.22 13.88
CA ALA A 236 -27.04 1.89 14.50
C ALA A 236 -28.06 1.74 15.64
N THR A 237 -28.28 2.80 16.41
CA THR A 237 -29.27 2.80 17.51
C THR A 237 -30.73 2.91 17.06
N ARG A 238 -30.97 3.22 15.78
CA ARG A 238 -32.32 3.36 15.19
C ARG A 238 -32.72 2.17 14.30
N VAL A 239 -31.86 1.16 14.17
CA VAL A 239 -32.12 -0.06 13.39
C VAL A 239 -33.41 -0.73 13.93
N GLY A 240 -34.47 -0.74 13.11
CA GLY A 240 -35.78 -1.31 13.44
C GLY A 240 -36.89 -0.30 13.79
N LEU A 241 -36.57 0.98 14.02
CA LEU A 241 -37.56 2.05 14.25
C LEU A 241 -37.88 2.87 12.99
N GLU A 242 -36.92 3.00 12.08
CA GLU A 242 -37.08 3.71 10.81
C GLU A 242 -36.87 2.73 9.64
N ARG A 243 -37.77 2.75 8.65
CA ARG A 243 -37.50 2.19 7.32
C ARG A 243 -36.56 3.16 6.59
N SER A 244 -35.30 3.25 7.02
CA SER A 244 -34.33 4.10 6.34
C SER A 244 -33.99 3.48 4.98
N SER A 245 -34.43 4.13 3.92
CA SER A 245 -33.96 3.88 2.56
C SER A 245 -32.51 4.37 2.46
N GLY A 246 -31.58 3.43 2.26
CA GLY A 246 -30.16 3.69 2.03
C GLY A 246 -29.33 3.66 3.31
N ASN A 247 -28.61 2.56 3.54
CA ASN A 247 -27.49 2.57 4.47
C ASN A 247 -26.48 3.57 3.91
N ALA A 248 -26.07 4.57 4.68
CA ALA A 248 -24.93 5.39 4.30
C ALA A 248 -23.70 4.47 4.25
N THR A 249 -23.29 4.06 3.06
CA THR A 249 -22.16 3.16 2.88
C THR A 249 -20.90 3.97 2.62
N ILE A 250 -19.85 3.62 3.34
CA ILE A 250 -18.50 4.13 3.13
C ILE A 250 -17.69 2.95 2.57
N SER A 251 -16.80 3.22 1.61
CA SER A 251 -15.85 2.23 1.13
C SER A 251 -15.11 1.57 2.30
N GLY A 252 -14.88 0.27 2.19
CA GLY A 252 -14.13 -0.51 3.16
C GLY A 252 -12.76 0.08 3.50
N MET A 253 -12.07 0.65 2.51
CA MET A 253 -10.75 1.28 2.70
C MET A 253 -10.84 2.51 3.60
N ILE A 254 -11.85 3.35 3.40
CA ILE A 254 -12.09 4.53 4.23
C ILE A 254 -12.55 4.12 5.63
N ALA A 255 -13.38 3.07 5.73
CA ALA A 255 -13.81 2.53 7.02
C ALA A 255 -12.62 2.00 7.84
N ASP A 256 -11.69 1.29 7.19
CA ASP A 256 -10.48 0.77 7.83
C ASP A 256 -9.54 1.91 8.25
N PHE A 257 -9.34 2.92 7.40
CA PHE A 257 -8.60 4.13 7.76
C PHE A 257 -9.22 4.85 8.97
N LEU A 258 -10.54 5.09 8.95
CA LEU A 258 -11.26 5.70 10.07
C LEU A 258 -11.11 4.90 11.35
N LYS A 259 -11.17 3.56 11.28
CA LYS A 259 -10.95 2.69 12.44
C LYS A 259 -9.57 2.95 13.08
N GLN A 260 -8.52 3.16 12.28
CA GLN A 260 -7.19 3.48 12.82
C GLN A 260 -7.17 4.86 13.49
N ILE A 261 -7.77 5.87 12.87
CA ILE A 261 -7.84 7.23 13.42
C ILE A 261 -8.64 7.27 14.73
N ILE A 262 -9.80 6.62 14.77
CA ILE A 262 -10.68 6.59 15.95
C ILE A 262 -10.02 5.89 17.13
N ASN A 263 -9.34 4.77 16.86
CA ASN A 263 -8.68 3.96 17.89
C ASN A 263 -7.24 4.40 18.17
N TYR A 264 -6.75 5.47 17.53
CA TYR A 264 -5.36 5.89 17.59
C TYR A 264 -4.89 6.11 19.03
N ASP A 265 -3.97 5.26 19.51
CA ASP A 265 -3.30 5.36 20.81
C ASP A 265 -1.79 5.51 20.63
N GLU A 266 -1.27 6.67 21.03
CA GLU A 266 0.17 6.97 20.97
C GLU A 266 1.01 6.02 21.84
N ARG A 267 0.39 5.27 22.76
CA ARG A 267 1.07 4.28 23.61
C ARG A 267 1.26 2.91 22.94
N HIS A 268 0.87 2.73 21.67
CA HIS A 268 1.03 1.47 20.95
C HIS A 268 2.31 1.41 20.08
N LEU A 269 3.07 0.32 20.27
CA LEU A 269 3.78 -0.51 19.26
C LEU A 269 4.76 0.09 18.25
N SER A 270 5.02 1.41 18.23
CA SER A 270 6.00 1.99 17.30
C SER A 270 7.44 1.80 17.76
N SER A 271 8.31 1.35 16.84
CA SER A 271 9.75 1.22 17.10
C SER A 271 10.45 2.58 17.14
N ASP A 272 11.61 2.67 17.81
CA ASP A 272 12.43 3.89 17.81
C ASP A 272 12.80 4.34 16.38
N GLU A 273 12.97 3.38 15.45
CA GLU A 273 13.21 3.65 14.03
C GLU A 273 12.00 4.36 13.37
N MET A 274 10.77 3.88 13.60
CA MET A 274 9.55 4.48 13.05
C MET A 274 9.26 5.87 13.65
N ASN A 275 9.42 6.02 14.97
CA ASN A 275 9.30 7.30 15.65
C ASN A 275 10.33 8.33 15.12
N GLY A 276 11.54 7.89 14.79
CA GLY A 276 12.56 8.73 14.16
C GLY A 276 12.13 9.26 12.79
N ILE A 277 11.50 8.42 11.96
CA ILE A 277 10.98 8.83 10.65
C ILE A 277 9.82 9.83 10.82
N ALA A 278 8.87 9.54 11.72
CA ALA A 278 7.77 10.46 12.03
C ALA A 278 8.29 11.83 12.50
N LYS A 279 9.31 11.84 13.36
CA LYS A 279 9.91 13.07 13.86
C LYS A 279 10.56 13.91 12.75
N VAL A 280 11.20 13.26 11.78
CA VAL A 280 11.77 13.98 10.63
C VAL A 280 10.67 14.57 9.75
N LEU A 281 9.57 13.84 9.53
CA LEU A 281 8.42 14.38 8.79
C LEU A 281 7.85 15.65 9.48
N GLU A 282 7.70 15.60 10.81
CA GLU A 282 7.26 16.75 11.62
C GLU A 282 8.24 17.93 11.56
N ASP A 283 9.53 17.69 11.79
CA ASP A 283 10.53 18.76 11.93
C ASP A 283 10.90 19.38 10.58
N GLU A 284 11.04 18.56 9.53
CA GLU A 284 11.56 19.01 8.24
C GLU A 284 10.48 19.41 7.23
N VAL A 285 9.30 18.79 7.28
CA VAL A 285 8.20 19.02 6.33
C VAL A 285 7.11 19.86 6.97
N LEU A 286 6.53 19.41 8.09
CA LEU A 286 5.43 20.13 8.74
C LEU A 286 5.90 21.41 9.41
N ARG A 287 7.14 21.41 9.95
CA ARG A 287 7.71 22.45 10.80
C ARG A 287 6.89 22.67 12.07
N GLY A 288 6.49 21.57 12.69
CA GLY A 288 5.71 21.51 13.92
C GLY A 288 5.22 20.11 14.22
N GLU A 289 4.52 19.95 15.34
CA GLU A 289 4.15 18.64 15.89
C GLU A 289 2.63 18.42 15.85
N ILE A 290 2.24 17.15 15.66
CA ILE A 290 0.83 16.72 15.76
C ILE A 290 0.55 16.26 17.19
N GLU A 291 -0.22 17.06 17.92
CA GLU A 291 -0.73 16.74 19.25
C GLU A 291 -2.00 15.91 19.17
N VAL A 292 -2.10 14.89 20.03
CA VAL A 292 -3.34 14.14 20.24
C VAL A 292 -3.90 14.44 21.61
N ARG A 293 -5.13 14.96 21.65
CA ARG A 293 -5.87 15.19 22.89
C ARG A 293 -6.98 14.16 23.01
N ARG A 294 -6.95 13.38 24.09
CA ARG A 294 -7.99 12.40 24.39
C ARG A 294 -8.89 12.92 25.51
N PRO A 295 -10.11 13.37 25.21
CA PRO A 295 -11.08 13.72 26.24
C PRO A 295 -11.50 12.48 27.02
N ALA A 296 -11.95 12.64 28.27
CA ALA A 296 -12.39 11.54 29.13
C ALA A 296 -13.60 10.77 28.56
N ALA A 297 -14.38 11.42 27.69
CA ALA A 297 -15.42 10.81 26.88
C ALA A 297 -15.33 11.40 25.47
N GLY A 298 -15.35 10.55 24.44
CA GLY A 298 -15.28 10.95 23.03
C GLY A 298 -14.07 10.37 22.31
N TYR A 299 -13.79 10.91 21.13
CA TYR A 299 -12.77 10.46 20.20
C TYR A 299 -11.52 11.34 20.27
N PRO A 300 -10.35 10.87 19.82
CA PRO A 300 -9.13 11.67 19.80
C PRO A 300 -9.31 12.95 18.99
N GLU A 301 -8.95 14.09 19.58
CA GLU A 301 -8.85 15.37 18.88
C GLU A 301 -7.39 15.57 18.44
N PHE A 302 -7.18 15.78 17.14
CA PHE A 302 -5.87 16.04 16.57
C PHE A 302 -5.65 17.55 16.42
N ARG A 303 -4.49 18.03 16.85
CA ARG A 303 -4.11 19.44 16.84
C ARG A 303 -2.69 19.62 16.33
N TYR A 304 -2.41 20.78 15.73
CA TYR A 304 -1.11 21.09 15.17
C TYR A 304 -0.45 22.18 16.00
N ARG A 305 0.76 21.94 16.49
CA ARG A 305 1.57 22.96 17.16
C ARG A 305 2.76 23.34 16.27
N PRO A 306 2.74 24.52 15.63
CA PRO A 306 3.88 25.01 14.86
C PRO A 306 5.14 25.13 15.75
N GLN A 307 6.32 24.84 15.21
CA GLN A 307 7.58 24.76 15.96
C GLN A 307 7.95 26.06 16.74
N LYS A 308 7.49 27.22 16.26
CA LYS A 308 7.74 28.54 16.88
C LYS A 308 6.56 29.06 17.70
N SER A 309 5.56 28.24 17.97
CA SER A 309 4.34 28.61 18.67
C SER A 309 4.12 27.71 19.87
N GLU A 310 3.78 28.29 21.02
CA GLU A 310 3.29 27.54 22.18
C GLU A 310 1.81 27.16 22.04
N GLN A 311 1.09 27.80 21.10
CA GLN A 311 -0.33 27.54 20.87
C GLN A 311 -0.53 26.45 19.82
N ALA A 312 -1.29 25.42 20.19
CA ALA A 312 -1.78 24.39 19.29
C ALA A 312 -3.07 24.83 18.58
N LEU A 313 -3.10 24.66 17.27
CA LEU A 313 -4.22 24.96 16.37
C LEU A 313 -5.08 23.71 16.19
N ARG A 314 -6.38 23.89 15.90
CA ARG A 314 -7.19 22.79 15.35
C ARG A 314 -6.70 22.46 13.94
N MET A 315 -6.88 21.21 13.48
CA MET A 315 -6.51 20.82 12.11
C MET A 315 -7.12 21.75 11.05
N SER A 316 -8.40 22.09 11.22
CA SER A 316 -9.13 23.01 10.34
C SER A 316 -8.60 24.46 10.33
N GLN A 317 -7.62 24.79 11.19
CA GLN A 317 -6.94 26.09 11.26
C GLN A 317 -5.46 25.98 10.84
N SER A 318 -4.99 24.78 10.50
CA SER A 318 -3.66 24.52 9.97
C SER A 318 -3.64 24.68 8.45
N SER A 319 -2.45 24.64 7.83
CA SER A 319 -2.36 24.64 6.37
C SER A 319 -2.81 23.29 5.79
N SER A 320 -3.27 23.29 4.54
CA SER A 320 -3.67 22.07 3.83
C SER A 320 -2.59 20.99 3.85
N MET A 321 -1.34 21.36 3.63
CA MET A 321 -0.19 20.44 3.74
C MET A 321 -0.11 19.76 5.12
N VAL A 322 -0.35 20.49 6.21
CA VAL A 322 -0.30 19.93 7.56
C VAL A 322 -1.47 18.99 7.80
N SER A 323 -2.70 19.39 7.46
CA SER A 323 -3.88 18.53 7.62
C SER A 323 -3.76 17.26 6.78
N GLU A 324 -3.15 17.35 5.59
CA GLU A 324 -3.00 16.24 4.65
C GLU A 324 -1.93 15.22 5.08
N LEU A 325 -0.85 15.68 5.71
CA LEU A 325 0.24 14.83 6.18
C LEU A 325 0.09 14.39 7.65
N ALA A 326 -0.77 15.02 8.43
CA ALA A 326 -1.02 14.64 9.82
C ALA A 326 -1.41 13.15 9.98
N PRO A 327 -2.30 12.55 9.15
CA PRO A 327 -2.54 11.12 9.20
C PRO A 327 -1.29 10.28 8.99
N LEU A 328 -0.40 10.66 8.06
CA LEU A 328 0.86 9.94 7.85
C LEU A 328 1.74 10.01 9.11
N VAL A 329 1.92 11.18 9.72
CA VAL A 329 2.66 11.31 11.00
C VAL A 329 2.09 10.38 12.07
N LEU A 330 0.77 10.36 12.25
CA LEU A 330 0.10 9.50 13.23
C LEU A 330 0.36 8.02 12.94
N PHE A 331 0.23 7.62 11.68
CA PHE A 331 0.46 6.23 11.26
C PHE A 331 1.89 5.81 11.55
N LEU A 332 2.88 6.64 11.22
CA LEU A 332 4.29 6.35 11.49
C LEU A 332 4.62 6.31 12.99
N ARG A 333 3.93 7.10 13.83
CA ARG A 333 4.21 7.19 15.27
C ARG A 333 3.56 6.10 16.10
N GLY A 334 2.48 5.45 15.65
CA GLY A 334 1.73 4.54 16.52
C GLY A 334 0.89 3.46 15.85
N ILE A 335 1.00 3.28 14.54
CA ILE A 335 0.21 2.28 13.80
C ILE A 335 1.13 1.35 13.01
N VAL A 336 1.93 1.91 12.10
CA VAL A 336 2.80 1.16 11.20
C VAL A 336 4.04 0.66 11.94
N GLN A 337 4.41 -0.59 11.67
CA GLN A 337 5.57 -1.26 12.21
C GLN A 337 6.44 -1.85 11.09
N LEU A 338 7.63 -2.33 11.46
CA LEU A 338 8.57 -2.98 10.55
C LEU A 338 7.90 -4.21 9.90
N GLY A 339 8.12 -4.39 8.60
CA GLY A 339 7.53 -5.49 7.80
C GLY A 339 6.15 -5.20 7.25
N ASP A 340 5.43 -4.19 7.77
CA ASP A 340 4.09 -3.84 7.31
C ASP A 340 4.10 -3.29 5.87
N THR A 341 2.93 -3.29 5.24
CA THR A 341 2.70 -2.64 3.94
C THR A 341 1.88 -1.36 4.11
N LEU A 342 2.33 -0.26 3.50
CA LEU A 342 1.66 1.03 3.55
C LEU A 342 1.32 1.50 2.12
N ILE A 343 0.03 1.62 1.83
CA ILE A 343 -0.49 2.19 0.58
C ILE A 343 -0.87 3.64 0.84
N ILE A 344 -0.32 4.59 0.07
CA ILE A 344 -0.59 6.02 0.22
C ILE A 344 -0.99 6.60 -1.14
N GLU A 345 -2.22 7.06 -1.25
CA GLU A 345 -2.64 7.77 -2.46
C GLU A 345 -2.19 9.23 -2.43
N GLU A 346 -1.60 9.71 -3.53
CA GLU A 346 -1.18 11.10 -3.71
C GLU A 346 -0.51 11.69 -2.45
N PRO A 347 0.62 11.12 -1.99
CA PRO A 347 1.34 11.63 -0.81
C PRO A 347 1.82 13.09 -1.00
N GLU A 348 1.88 13.58 -2.24
CA GLU A 348 2.23 14.94 -2.64
C GLU A 348 1.07 15.94 -2.61
N ALA A 349 -0.18 15.49 -2.43
CA ALA A 349 -1.34 16.36 -2.56
C ALA A 349 -1.23 17.58 -1.62
N HIS A 350 -1.44 18.78 -2.16
CA HIS A 350 -1.30 20.06 -1.45
C HIS A 350 0.11 20.44 -0.97
N LEU A 351 1.17 19.70 -1.37
CA LEU A 351 2.55 20.04 -1.04
C LEU A 351 3.19 20.91 -2.13
N HIS A 352 4.04 21.85 -1.72
CA HIS A 352 4.96 22.52 -2.63
C HIS A 352 6.06 21.55 -3.11
N PRO A 353 6.64 21.75 -4.31
CA PRO A 353 7.67 20.87 -4.88
C PRO A 353 8.81 20.51 -3.91
N ALA A 354 9.32 21.50 -3.17
CA ALA A 354 10.39 21.29 -2.18
C ALA A 354 9.99 20.39 -1.00
N ALA A 355 8.70 20.27 -0.68
CA ALA A 355 8.20 19.33 0.32
C ALA A 355 7.98 17.93 -0.29
N GLN A 356 7.60 17.84 -1.58
CA GLN A 356 7.44 16.56 -2.28
C GLN A 356 8.76 15.79 -2.35
N THR A 357 9.89 16.48 -2.58
CA THR A 357 11.22 15.84 -2.53
C THR A 357 11.55 15.29 -1.14
N LYS A 358 11.10 15.95 -0.07
CA LYS A 358 11.27 15.44 1.30
C LYS A 358 10.37 14.25 1.58
N ILE A 359 9.17 14.20 1.01
CA ILE A 359 8.32 13.01 1.08
C ILE A 359 9.02 11.82 0.44
N ALA A 360 9.64 11.96 -0.73
CA ALA A 360 10.43 10.86 -1.32
C ALA A 360 11.52 10.33 -0.36
N LEU A 361 12.20 11.20 0.39
CA LEU A 361 13.16 10.78 1.42
C LEU A 361 12.50 9.99 2.56
N ILE A 362 11.30 10.38 2.99
CA ILE A 362 10.53 9.65 4.00
C ILE A 362 10.14 8.27 3.48
N LEU A 363 9.64 8.17 2.24
CA LEU A 363 9.28 6.89 1.62
C LEU A 363 10.49 5.95 1.51
N ALA A 364 11.66 6.48 1.13
CA ALA A 364 12.89 5.69 1.07
C ALA A 364 13.34 5.19 2.45
N ARG A 365 13.19 6.02 3.50
CA ARG A 365 13.47 5.61 4.89
C ARG A 365 12.54 4.49 5.36
N LEU A 366 11.25 4.54 4.99
CA LEU A 366 10.30 3.45 5.28
C LEU A 366 10.74 2.13 4.63
N VAL A 367 11.12 2.18 3.36
CA VAL A 367 11.63 1.00 2.64
C VAL A 367 12.92 0.46 3.26
N ARG A 368 13.80 1.34 3.74
CA ARG A 368 15.06 0.96 4.39
C ARG A 368 14.86 0.26 5.74
N VAL A 369 13.80 0.60 6.47
CA VAL A 369 13.42 -0.10 7.71
C VAL A 369 12.54 -1.33 7.44
N GLY A 370 12.27 -1.67 6.17
CA GLY A 370 11.57 -2.89 5.78
C GLY A 370 10.04 -2.74 5.69
N VAL A 371 9.51 -1.52 5.68
CA VAL A 371 8.10 -1.27 5.33
C VAL A 371 7.98 -1.28 3.81
N ARG A 372 7.06 -2.09 3.28
CA ARG A 372 6.71 -2.03 1.84
C ARG A 372 5.80 -0.84 1.62
N VAL A 373 6.12 -0.02 0.62
CA VAL A 373 5.39 1.22 0.33
C VAL A 373 4.84 1.17 -1.08
N ILE A 374 3.54 1.44 -1.23
CA ILE A 374 2.86 1.57 -2.52
C ILE A 374 2.27 2.97 -2.58
N ILE A 375 2.54 3.72 -3.63
CA ILE A 375 1.99 5.06 -3.80
C ILE A 375 1.32 5.26 -5.14
N THR A 376 0.34 6.14 -5.19
CA THR A 376 -0.14 6.74 -6.44
C THR A 376 0.36 8.17 -6.52
N THR A 377 0.77 8.64 -7.70
CA THR A 377 1.27 10.00 -7.87
C THR A 377 1.07 10.49 -9.30
N HIS A 378 1.02 11.81 -9.44
CA HIS A 378 1.12 12.52 -10.72
C HIS A 378 2.31 13.51 -10.72
N SER A 379 3.19 13.43 -9.71
CA SER A 379 4.26 14.40 -9.48
C SER A 379 5.60 14.00 -10.08
N ASP A 380 6.09 14.85 -10.98
CA ASP A 380 7.44 14.77 -11.53
C ASP A 380 8.51 14.98 -10.47
N TRP A 381 8.28 15.91 -9.54
CA TRP A 381 9.24 16.21 -8.48
C TRP A 381 9.47 15.03 -7.55
N LEU A 382 8.41 14.26 -7.28
CA LEU A 382 8.49 13.06 -6.47
C LEU A 382 9.26 11.97 -7.22
N LEU A 383 8.97 11.76 -8.50
CA LEU A 383 9.65 10.77 -9.35
C LEU A 383 11.12 11.08 -9.57
N GLU A 384 11.45 12.33 -9.90
CA GLU A 384 12.83 12.75 -10.09
C GLU A 384 13.64 12.58 -8.81
N GLN A 385 13.04 12.90 -7.65
CA GLN A 385 13.72 12.66 -6.39
C GLN A 385 13.88 11.16 -6.09
N ILE A 386 12.89 10.32 -6.36
CA ILE A 386 13.05 8.86 -6.24
C ILE A 386 14.17 8.36 -7.16
N GLY A 387 14.22 8.84 -8.41
CA GLY A 387 15.31 8.57 -9.36
C GLY A 387 16.68 8.97 -8.80
N ASN A 388 16.80 10.14 -8.17
CA ASN A 388 18.02 10.56 -7.49
C ASN A 388 18.42 9.63 -6.33
N LEU A 389 17.47 9.14 -5.54
CA LEU A 389 17.77 8.18 -4.47
C LEU A 389 18.23 6.83 -5.02
N VAL A 390 17.74 6.42 -6.18
CA VAL A 390 18.26 5.24 -6.90
C VAL A 390 19.67 5.49 -7.43
N ARG A 391 19.94 6.66 -8.04
CA ARG A 391 21.30 7.07 -8.48
C ARG A 391 22.28 7.06 -7.30
N GLU A 392 21.87 7.56 -6.13
CA GLU A 392 22.68 7.50 -4.91
C GLU A 392 23.03 6.06 -4.52
N GLY A 393 22.08 5.13 -4.59
CA GLY A 393 22.33 3.72 -4.31
C GLY A 393 23.29 3.05 -5.30
N GLU A 394 23.23 3.42 -6.58
CA GLU A 394 24.20 2.94 -7.58
C GLU A 394 25.60 3.51 -7.32
N VAL A 395 25.71 4.77 -6.87
CA VAL A 395 26.97 5.39 -6.46
C VAL A 395 27.57 4.70 -5.22
N MET A 396 26.72 4.31 -4.26
CA MET A 396 27.13 3.55 -3.07
C MET A 396 27.70 2.18 -3.40
N LYS A 397 27.11 1.47 -4.38
CA LYS A 397 27.65 0.18 -4.86
C LYS A 397 29.07 0.31 -5.42
N LEU A 398 29.46 1.49 -5.91
CA LEU A 398 30.80 1.79 -6.41
C LEU A 398 31.81 2.16 -5.31
N GLY A 399 31.41 2.17 -4.03
CA GLY A 399 32.27 2.55 -2.90
C GLY A 399 32.66 4.04 -2.90
N LYS A 400 31.94 4.86 -3.68
CA LYS A 400 32.17 6.30 -3.78
C LYS A 400 31.05 6.99 -2.99
N ASN A 401 31.42 7.75 -1.96
CA ASN A 401 30.55 8.60 -1.13
C ASN A 401 29.95 7.98 0.16
N LYS A 402 29.69 8.85 1.14
CA LYS A 402 29.04 8.59 2.44
C LYS A 402 27.72 9.35 2.51
N ALA A 403 26.73 9.02 1.68
CA ALA A 403 25.35 9.46 1.95
C ALA A 403 24.87 8.84 3.28
N GLU A 404 23.84 9.43 3.88
CA GLU A 404 23.19 8.82 5.06
C GLU A 404 22.74 7.40 4.70
N PRO A 405 23.08 6.37 5.49
CA PRO A 405 22.81 4.98 5.13
C PRO A 405 21.33 4.64 4.90
N THR A 406 20.41 5.53 5.28
CA THR A 406 18.97 5.28 5.37
C THR A 406 18.13 5.97 4.29
N THR A 407 18.72 6.68 3.33
CA THR A 407 17.95 7.48 2.34
C THR A 407 18.02 6.99 0.90
N TRP A 408 19.06 6.27 0.51
CA TRP A 408 19.23 5.80 -0.88
C TRP A 408 18.35 4.58 -1.18
N LEU A 409 18.12 4.28 -2.46
CA LEU A 409 17.36 3.13 -2.97
C LEU A 409 18.17 2.38 -4.03
N THR A 410 17.86 1.12 -4.30
CA THR A 410 18.41 0.36 -5.42
C THR A 410 17.37 0.22 -6.51
N LYS A 411 17.82 0.01 -7.75
CA LYS A 411 16.91 -0.24 -8.89
C LYS A 411 15.99 -1.44 -8.68
N GLU A 412 16.41 -2.43 -7.88
CA GLU A 412 15.59 -3.61 -7.58
C GLU A 412 14.54 -3.35 -6.51
N GLU A 413 14.73 -2.32 -5.67
CA GLU A 413 13.78 -1.94 -4.62
C GLU A 413 12.66 -1.04 -5.15
N VAL A 414 12.85 -0.40 -6.31
CA VAL A 414 11.90 0.58 -6.87
C VAL A 414 11.28 0.05 -8.15
N GLY A 415 9.96 0.08 -8.23
CA GLY A 415 9.24 -0.10 -9.49
C GLY A 415 8.30 1.07 -9.71
N ALA A 416 8.22 1.53 -10.94
CA ALA A 416 7.33 2.60 -11.35
C ALA A 416 6.52 2.14 -12.55
N TRP A 417 5.20 2.29 -12.50
CA TRP A 417 4.29 1.88 -13.58
C TRP A 417 3.49 3.07 -14.03
N TRP A 418 3.53 3.30 -15.33
CA TRP A 418 2.85 4.39 -15.99
C TRP A 418 1.45 3.96 -16.41
N PHE A 419 0.47 4.69 -15.91
CA PHE A 419 -0.94 4.59 -16.22
C PHE A 419 -1.30 5.71 -17.18
N HIS A 420 -1.81 5.32 -18.35
CA HIS A 420 -2.25 6.24 -19.39
C HIS A 420 -3.60 5.76 -19.93
N THR A 421 -4.32 6.66 -20.58
CA THR A 421 -5.60 6.34 -21.22
C THR A 421 -5.34 5.48 -22.46
N ASP A 422 -6.19 4.49 -22.73
CA ASP A 422 -6.19 3.70 -23.98
C ASP A 422 -4.93 2.85 -24.28
N GLU A 423 -4.00 2.72 -23.32
CA GLU A 423 -2.85 1.81 -23.45
C GLU A 423 -2.68 0.91 -22.20
N PRO A 424 -2.14 -0.31 -22.37
CA PRO A 424 -1.75 -1.14 -21.24
C PRO A 424 -0.74 -0.44 -20.34
N VAL A 425 -0.87 -0.63 -19.02
CA VAL A 425 0.07 -0.11 -18.02
C VAL A 425 1.48 -0.66 -18.30
N LYS A 426 2.47 0.23 -18.38
CA LYS A 426 3.87 -0.08 -18.70
C LYS A 426 4.79 0.27 -17.54
N GLU A 427 5.83 -0.53 -17.31
CA GLU A 427 6.90 -0.14 -16.38
C GLU A 427 7.71 1.04 -16.96
N ILE A 428 8.01 2.04 -16.12
CA ILE A 428 9.00 3.08 -16.39
C ILE A 428 10.34 2.55 -15.90
N PRO A 429 11.26 2.13 -16.80
CA PRO A 429 12.56 1.64 -16.38
C PRO A 429 13.37 2.79 -15.80
N PHE A 430 14.14 2.51 -14.76
CA PHE A 430 15.15 3.45 -14.27
C PHE A 430 16.30 3.57 -15.28
N ASP A 431 16.60 4.80 -15.70
CA ASP A 431 17.79 5.16 -16.45
C ASP A 431 18.76 5.97 -15.57
N THR A 432 20.08 5.74 -15.73
CA THR A 432 21.08 6.43 -14.90
C THR A 432 21.18 7.93 -15.17
N ILE A 433 20.85 8.38 -16.39
CA ILE A 433 20.89 9.76 -16.83
C ILE A 433 19.52 10.40 -16.62
N GLU A 434 18.47 9.82 -17.22
CA GLU A 434 17.10 10.38 -17.21
C GLU A 434 16.35 10.11 -15.90
N GLY A 435 16.67 9.02 -15.20
CA GLY A 435 16.04 8.71 -13.90
C GLY A 435 14.79 7.86 -14.07
N ILE A 436 13.69 8.27 -13.45
CA ILE A 436 12.37 7.63 -13.59
C ILE A 436 11.44 8.67 -14.21
N GLU A 437 11.45 8.71 -15.54
CA GLU A 437 10.74 9.75 -16.29
C GLU A 437 9.74 9.10 -17.26
N PRO A 438 8.43 9.43 -17.17
CA PRO A 438 7.46 8.99 -18.15
C PRO A 438 7.70 9.70 -19.49
N LYS A 439 7.66 8.96 -20.60
CA LYS A 439 8.03 9.50 -21.93
C LYS A 439 7.11 10.59 -22.47
N ASP A 440 5.87 10.67 -21.99
CA ASP A 440 4.82 11.52 -22.58
C ASP A 440 4.50 12.75 -21.69
N TYR A 441 5.29 13.00 -20.64
CA TYR A 441 5.12 14.18 -19.79
C TYR A 441 5.62 15.49 -20.44
N TYR A 442 6.26 15.39 -21.60
CA TYR A 442 6.79 16.54 -22.34
C TYR A 442 5.69 17.48 -22.86
N ASP A 443 4.46 17.00 -23.00
CA ASP A 443 3.46 17.69 -23.80
C ASP A 443 2.96 19.00 -23.17
N VAL A 444 2.65 19.05 -21.86
CA VAL A 444 1.98 20.24 -21.28
C VAL A 444 2.93 21.42 -21.06
N ALA A 445 4.13 21.16 -20.53
CA ALA A 445 5.11 22.23 -20.30
C ALA A 445 5.69 22.76 -21.62
N GLU A 446 5.88 21.87 -22.60
CA GLU A 446 6.30 22.26 -23.95
C GLU A 446 5.18 23.02 -24.68
N GLU A 447 3.92 22.59 -24.58
CA GLU A 447 2.76 23.30 -25.13
C GLU A 447 2.63 24.70 -24.52
N LEU A 448 2.67 24.82 -23.19
CA LEU A 448 2.65 26.13 -22.52
C LEU A 448 3.85 27.02 -22.90
N HIS A 449 5.03 26.42 -23.11
CA HIS A 449 6.19 27.16 -23.58
C HIS A 449 6.00 27.64 -25.02
N ASN A 450 5.51 26.77 -25.90
CA ASN A 450 5.23 27.08 -27.30
C ASN A 450 4.15 28.17 -27.42
N ASP A 451 3.07 28.06 -26.65
CA ASP A 451 2.02 29.08 -26.55
C ASP A 451 2.60 30.42 -26.07
N ALA A 452 3.45 30.40 -25.04
CA ALA A 452 4.10 31.62 -24.54
C ALA A 452 5.00 32.27 -25.60
N VAL A 453 5.77 31.46 -26.34
CA VAL A 453 6.60 31.93 -27.46
C VAL A 453 5.72 32.52 -28.57
N GLU A 454 4.61 31.88 -28.92
CA GLU A 454 3.65 32.37 -29.92
C GLU A 454 3.01 33.71 -29.48
N PHE A 455 2.52 33.81 -28.25
CA PHE A 455 1.96 35.05 -27.70
C PHE A 455 2.99 36.18 -27.68
N GLN A 456 4.24 35.88 -27.32
CA GLN A 456 5.32 36.87 -27.30
C GLN A 456 5.63 37.37 -28.71
N GLN A 457 5.62 36.50 -29.73
CA GLN A 457 5.78 36.91 -31.12
C GLN A 457 4.64 37.82 -31.59
N HIS A 458 3.39 37.52 -31.22
CA HIS A 458 2.25 38.37 -31.55
C HIS A 458 2.33 39.76 -30.93
N LEU A 459 2.70 39.85 -29.64
CA LEU A 459 2.87 41.14 -28.95
C LEU A 459 3.98 42.00 -29.56
N LEU A 460 5.11 41.39 -29.93
CA LEU A 460 6.21 42.11 -30.59
C LEU A 460 5.85 42.60 -32.00
N ASN A 461 5.05 41.83 -32.74
CA ASN A 461 4.60 42.24 -34.07
C ASN A 461 3.55 43.35 -34.02
N GLU A 462 2.74 43.48 -32.96
CA GLU A 462 1.77 44.59 -32.83
C GLU A 462 2.43 45.91 -32.40
N GLU A 463 3.52 45.88 -31.62
CA GLU A 463 4.27 47.09 -31.25
C GLU A 463 4.95 47.75 -32.46
N GLU A 464 5.46 46.97 -33.43
CA GLU A 464 6.08 47.50 -34.66
C GLU A 464 5.11 48.26 -35.60
N PHE A 465 3.79 48.07 -35.47
CA PHE A 465 2.80 48.80 -36.28
C PHE A 465 2.20 50.03 -35.57
N SER A 466 2.58 50.30 -34.31
CA SER A 466 2.02 51.41 -33.52
C SER A 466 2.89 52.67 -33.46
N ASP A 467 4.15 52.61 -33.92
CA ASP A 467 5.10 53.73 -33.92
C ASP A 467 5.16 54.53 -35.25
N ASP A 468 4.28 54.22 -36.22
CA ASP A 468 4.25 54.83 -37.57
C ASP A 468 3.00 55.70 -37.88
N GLU A 469 2.21 56.12 -36.88
CA GLU A 469 1.17 57.18 -36.99
C GLU A 469 1.54 58.45 -36.22
#